data_AF-A0AAW4J1D9-F1
#
_entry.id   AF-A0AAW4J1D9-F1
#
_cell.length_a   1.000
_cell.length_b   1.000
_cell.length_c   1.000
_cell.angle_alpha   90.00
_cell.angle_beta   90.00
_cell.angle_gamma   90.00
#
_symmetry.space_group_name_H-M   'P 1'
#
loop_
_entity.id
_entity.type
_entity.pdbx_description
1 polymer ?
#
loop_
_entity_poly.entity_id
_entity_poly.type
_entity_poly.pdbx_seq_one_letter_code
_entity_poly.pdbx_strand_id
1 'polypeptide(L)'
;MKKILTLCISMMIVSSFSTAAELTPPKSKLDVKEAVNYLIYASQQNPNLVYLNYDKFMDGNTPKVTAYYIFKKPDFVKVNQKYPDAYDYYVMSVKNNSEATRFQYEQVQLNCSKQDSAIVHHEEYDANGELKYEHTGEYKRDRQWSKIDYEFCNTI
;
A
#
# COMPACT_ATOMS: atom_id res chain seq x y z
N MET A 1 -5.33 -51.09 -62.24
CA MET A 1 -5.19 -49.61 -62.31
C MET A 1 -5.40 -49.02 -60.93
N LYS A 2 -4.59 -48.02 -60.59
CA LYS A 2 -4.52 -47.29 -59.31
C LYS A 2 -5.84 -46.59 -58.96
N LYS A 3 -6.16 -46.49 -57.66
CA LYS A 3 -6.27 -45.23 -56.90
C LYS A 3 -6.52 -45.55 -55.42
N ILE A 4 -5.50 -45.30 -54.60
CA ILE A 4 -5.53 -45.40 -53.14
C ILE A 4 -6.25 -44.15 -52.63
N LEU A 5 -7.30 -44.37 -51.83
CA LEU A 5 -8.06 -43.33 -51.15
C LEU A 5 -7.21 -42.80 -49.99
N THR A 6 -6.96 -41.49 -49.99
CA THR A 6 -6.16 -40.76 -49.01
C THR A 6 -6.72 -40.96 -47.60
N LEU A 7 -5.96 -41.65 -46.74
CA LEU A 7 -6.27 -41.85 -45.33
C LEU A 7 -5.97 -40.55 -44.56
N CYS A 8 -6.96 -40.06 -43.82
CA CYS A 8 -6.88 -38.86 -42.99
C CYS A 8 -5.68 -38.93 -42.04
N ILE A 9 -4.72 -38.01 -42.22
CA ILE A 9 -3.70 -37.74 -41.22
C ILE A 9 -4.43 -37.12 -40.03
N SER A 10 -4.52 -37.88 -38.95
CA SER A 10 -4.85 -37.38 -37.62
C SER A 10 -3.87 -36.26 -37.29
N MET A 11 -4.37 -35.03 -37.33
CA MET A 11 -3.68 -33.87 -36.80
C MET A 11 -3.57 -34.12 -35.30
N MET A 12 -2.41 -34.59 -34.85
CA MET A 12 -2.04 -34.51 -33.44
C MET A 12 -2.03 -33.02 -33.11
N ILE A 13 -3.11 -32.54 -32.50
CA ILE A 13 -3.05 -31.31 -31.71
C ILE A 13 -2.19 -31.70 -30.51
N VAL A 14 -0.88 -31.54 -30.67
CA VAL A 14 0.02 -31.46 -29.52
C VAL A 14 -0.48 -30.22 -28.79
N SER A 15 -1.19 -30.48 -27.69
CA SER A 15 -1.59 -29.49 -26.72
C SER A 15 -0.31 -28.83 -26.22
N SER A 16 0.12 -27.77 -26.89
CA SER A 16 0.97 -26.78 -26.27
C SER A 16 0.14 -26.25 -25.11
N PHE A 17 0.46 -26.73 -23.90
CA PHE A 17 0.12 -26.07 -22.66
C PHE A 17 0.76 -24.70 -22.74
N SER A 18 0.06 -23.76 -23.37
CA SER A 18 0.24 -22.35 -23.07
C SER A 18 -0.05 -22.28 -21.59
N THR A 19 0.99 -22.10 -20.77
CA THR A 19 0.83 -21.50 -19.46
C THR A 19 0.06 -20.22 -19.73
N ALA A 20 -1.26 -20.25 -19.51
CA ALA A 20 -2.02 -19.04 -19.38
C ALA A 20 -1.23 -18.25 -18.34
N ALA A 21 -0.67 -17.11 -18.75
CA ALA A 21 -0.15 -16.17 -17.79
C ALA A 21 -1.30 -16.00 -16.79
N GLU A 22 -1.09 -16.42 -15.55
CA GLU A 22 -2.05 -16.15 -14.49
C GLU A 22 -2.24 -14.64 -14.55
N LEU A 23 -3.38 -14.22 -15.10
CA LEU A 23 -3.80 -12.83 -15.08
C LEU A 23 -4.03 -12.57 -13.60
N THR A 24 -2.98 -12.15 -12.90
CA THR A 24 -3.09 -11.61 -11.55
C THR A 24 -4.27 -10.66 -11.60
N PRO A 25 -5.30 -10.87 -10.76
CA PRO A 25 -6.47 -10.02 -10.79
C PRO A 25 -6.01 -8.57 -10.72
N PRO A 26 -6.63 -7.65 -11.49
CA PRO A 26 -6.26 -6.25 -11.44
C PRO A 26 -6.33 -5.81 -9.98
N LYS A 27 -5.20 -5.31 -9.45
CA LYS A 27 -5.15 -4.80 -8.08
C LYS A 27 -6.24 -3.75 -7.92
N SER A 28 -7.00 -3.83 -6.83
CA SER A 28 -8.09 -2.90 -6.56
C SER A 28 -7.56 -1.46 -6.53
N LYS A 29 -8.19 -0.61 -7.33
CA LYS A 29 -7.93 0.83 -7.34
C LYS A 29 -8.35 1.42 -6.01
N LEU A 30 -7.47 2.19 -5.36
CA LEU A 30 -7.78 2.86 -4.10
C LEU A 30 -8.68 4.08 -4.39
N ASP A 31 -9.78 4.25 -3.67
CA ASP A 31 -10.49 5.53 -3.69
C ASP A 31 -9.72 6.54 -2.83
N VAL A 32 -8.81 7.28 -3.46
CA VAL A 32 -7.94 8.26 -2.78
C VAL A 32 -8.76 9.36 -2.10
N LYS A 33 -9.89 9.75 -2.68
CA LYS A 33 -10.75 10.79 -2.11
C LYS A 33 -11.44 10.27 -0.85
N GLU A 34 -11.96 9.05 -0.88
CA GLU A 34 -12.52 8.38 0.30
C GLU A 34 -11.46 8.24 1.39
N ALA A 35 -10.26 7.76 1.05
CA ALA A 35 -9.16 7.60 2.00
C ALA A 35 -8.75 8.92 2.67
N VAL A 36 -8.65 10.01 1.89
CA VAL A 36 -8.32 11.35 2.41
C VAL A 36 -9.40 11.86 3.35
N ASN A 37 -10.67 11.77 2.96
CA ASN A 37 -11.79 12.19 3.80
C ASN A 37 -11.83 11.40 5.11
N TYR A 38 -11.61 10.09 5.03
CA TYR A 38 -11.53 9.23 6.20
C TYR A 38 -10.43 9.68 7.15
N LEU A 39 -9.20 9.87 6.65
CA LEU A 39 -8.06 10.27 7.49
C LEU A 39 -8.26 11.65 8.13
N ILE A 40 -8.82 12.61 7.40
CA ILE A 40 -9.19 13.93 7.95
C ILE A 40 -10.19 13.76 9.11
N TYR A 41 -11.22 12.93 8.93
CA TYR A 41 -12.22 12.68 9.96
C TYR A 41 -11.63 11.91 11.16
N ALA A 42 -10.90 10.82 10.92
CA ALA A 42 -10.25 10.00 11.93
C ALA A 42 -9.27 10.82 12.77
N SER A 43 -8.60 11.81 12.17
CA SER A 43 -7.69 12.71 12.90
C SER A 43 -8.35 13.52 14.02
N GLN A 44 -9.68 13.68 13.97
CA GLN A 44 -10.43 14.45 14.96
C GLN A 44 -11.03 13.58 16.07
N GLN A 45 -11.27 12.29 15.81
CA GLN A 45 -12.12 11.46 16.67
C GLN A 45 -11.54 10.07 16.99
N ASN A 46 -10.46 9.63 16.32
CA ASN A 46 -9.97 8.26 16.48
C ASN A 46 -8.97 8.16 17.66
N PRO A 47 -9.28 7.37 18.71
CA PRO A 47 -8.37 7.18 19.85
C PRO A 47 -7.08 6.41 19.50
N ASN A 48 -7.02 5.78 18.31
CA ASN A 48 -5.83 5.07 17.83
C ASN A 48 -4.85 5.99 17.09
N LEU A 49 -5.23 7.25 16.77
CA LEU A 49 -4.32 8.22 16.18
C LEU A 49 -3.26 8.62 17.20
N VAL A 50 -2.00 8.41 16.86
CA VAL A 50 -0.90 8.58 17.81
C VAL A 50 0.13 9.59 17.36
N TYR A 51 0.10 9.92 16.07
CA TYR A 51 0.86 11.01 15.53
C TYR A 51 0.11 11.65 14.37
N LEU A 52 0.12 12.98 14.36
CA LEU A 52 -0.45 13.82 13.33
C LEU A 52 0.48 15.00 13.09
N ASN A 53 0.91 15.19 11.85
CA ASN A 53 1.66 16.37 11.44
C ASN A 53 1.21 16.89 10.07
N TYR A 54 1.33 18.21 9.87
CA TYR A 54 1.01 18.87 8.60
C TYR A 54 2.17 19.78 8.18
N ASP A 55 2.87 19.40 7.12
CA ASP A 55 3.92 20.20 6.52
C ASP A 55 3.34 21.02 5.36
N LYS A 56 3.33 22.34 5.52
CA LYS A 56 2.79 23.28 4.52
C LYS A 56 3.95 23.87 3.71
N PHE A 57 3.81 23.88 2.39
CA PHE A 57 4.82 24.43 1.48
C PHE A 57 4.18 24.98 0.21
N MET A 58 4.98 25.69 -0.59
CA MET A 58 4.56 26.23 -1.89
C MET A 58 5.23 25.46 -3.01
N ASP A 59 4.47 25.05 -4.02
CA ASP A 59 4.99 24.58 -5.30
C ASP A 59 4.66 25.62 -6.37
N GLY A 60 5.66 26.44 -6.70
CA GLY A 60 5.44 27.72 -7.38
C GLY A 60 4.47 28.60 -6.57
N ASN A 61 3.35 28.97 -7.19
CA ASN A 61 2.29 29.77 -6.55
C ASN A 61 1.15 28.92 -5.96
N THR A 62 1.28 27.59 -5.98
CA THR A 62 0.25 26.68 -5.48
C THR A 62 0.57 26.26 -4.06
N PRO A 63 -0.32 26.51 -3.07
CA PRO A 63 -0.15 25.98 -1.74
C PRO A 63 -0.34 24.46 -1.73
N LYS A 64 0.57 23.76 -1.06
CA LYS A 64 0.54 22.32 -0.86
C LYS A 64 0.69 21.97 0.61
N VAL A 65 0.13 20.83 0.98
CA VAL A 65 0.24 20.26 2.32
C VAL A 65 0.62 18.79 2.19
N THR A 66 1.64 18.36 2.92
CA THR A 66 1.85 16.95 3.21
C THR A 66 1.34 16.67 4.61
N ALA A 67 0.41 15.74 4.72
CA ALA A 67 -0.16 15.34 6.00
C ALA A 67 0.28 13.90 6.33
N TYR A 68 0.67 13.72 7.59
CA TYR A 68 1.25 12.49 8.13
C TYR A 68 0.35 11.98 9.24
N TYR A 69 -0.09 10.73 9.16
CA TYR A 69 -0.96 10.10 10.14
C TYR A 69 -0.40 8.75 10.56
N ILE A 70 -0.46 8.45 11.85
CA ILE A 70 -0.02 7.16 12.40
C ILE A 70 -1.09 6.63 13.32
N PHE A 71 -1.54 5.41 13.06
CA PHE A 71 -2.55 4.74 13.86
C PHE A 71 -2.00 3.45 14.46
N LYS A 72 -2.27 3.25 15.76
CA LYS A 72 -1.83 2.06 16.52
C LYS A 72 -2.53 0.76 16.14
N LYS A 73 -3.69 0.86 15.50
CA LYS A 73 -4.54 -0.28 15.17
C LYS A 73 -5.04 -0.10 13.75
N PRO A 74 -5.37 -1.22 13.09
CA PRO A 74 -5.92 -1.21 11.74
C PRO A 74 -7.06 -0.21 11.66
N ASP A 75 -6.85 0.82 10.85
CA ASP A 75 -7.86 1.83 10.57
C ASP A 75 -8.33 1.71 9.12
N PHE A 76 -9.60 2.04 8.92
CA PHE A 76 -10.55 1.47 7.94
C PHE A 76 -10.23 1.67 6.46
N VAL A 77 -9.12 2.31 6.08
CA VAL A 77 -8.77 2.43 4.67
C VAL A 77 -8.58 1.01 4.15
N LYS A 78 -9.38 0.60 3.16
CA LYS A 78 -9.35 -0.73 2.53
C LYS A 78 -8.09 -0.94 1.70
N VAL A 79 -6.94 -0.74 2.33
CA VAL A 79 -5.65 -1.11 1.82
C VAL A 79 -5.38 -2.55 2.27
N ASN A 80 -4.64 -3.32 1.49
CA ASN A 80 -4.45 -4.74 1.78
C ASN A 80 -3.63 -4.91 3.06
N GLN A 81 -4.30 -5.19 4.18
CA GLN A 81 -3.63 -5.48 5.44
C GLN A 81 -2.94 -6.85 5.37
N LYS A 82 -1.62 -6.83 5.38
CA LYS A 82 -0.76 -8.03 5.44
C LYS A 82 -0.40 -8.42 6.87
N TYR A 83 -0.32 -7.47 7.80
CA TYR A 83 0.16 -7.72 9.17
C TYR A 83 -0.82 -7.20 10.24
N PRO A 84 -1.37 -8.08 11.11
CA PRO A 84 -2.38 -7.69 12.10
C PRO A 84 -1.81 -6.94 13.33
N ASP A 85 -0.53 -7.14 13.65
CA ASP A 85 0.16 -6.50 14.79
C ASP A 85 1.06 -5.34 14.36
N ALA A 86 0.76 -4.71 13.22
CA ALA A 86 1.47 -3.55 12.69
C ALA A 86 0.78 -2.24 13.06
N TYR A 87 1.53 -1.15 13.11
CA TYR A 87 0.94 0.18 12.99
C TYR A 87 0.82 0.57 11.53
N ASP A 88 -0.21 1.35 11.23
CA ASP A 88 -0.42 1.92 9.91
C ASP A 88 0.14 3.36 9.89
N TYR A 89 0.99 3.65 8.92
CA TYR A 89 1.56 4.95 8.62
C TYR A 89 1.04 5.44 7.27
N TYR A 90 0.40 6.60 7.27
CA TYR A 90 -0.18 7.20 6.07
C TYR A 90 0.47 8.55 5.78
N VAL A 91 0.85 8.76 4.52
CA VAL A 91 1.30 10.06 4.02
C VAL A 91 0.43 10.45 2.85
N MET A 92 -0.17 11.64 2.92
CA MET A 92 -0.91 12.22 1.80
C MET A 92 -0.30 13.54 1.40
N SER A 93 -0.15 13.76 0.10
CA SER A 93 0.17 15.07 -0.47
C SER A 93 -1.11 15.67 -1.05
N VAL A 94 -1.52 16.84 -0.56
CA VAL A 94 -2.75 17.52 -0.98
C VAL A 94 -2.39 18.83 -1.67
N LYS A 95 -3.02 19.04 -2.84
CA LYS A 95 -3.07 20.30 -3.58
C LYS A 95 -4.48 20.87 -3.43
N ASN A 96 -4.61 22.19 -3.32
CA ASN A 96 -5.87 22.94 -3.45
C ASN A 96 -7.14 22.27 -2.86
N ASN A 97 -7.46 22.54 -1.58
CA ASN A 97 -8.72 22.14 -0.95
C ASN A 97 -9.07 20.63 -1.09
N SER A 98 -8.17 19.76 -0.64
CA SER A 98 -8.39 18.31 -0.51
C SER A 98 -8.24 17.47 -1.77
N GLU A 99 -7.67 18.00 -2.86
CA GLU A 99 -7.24 17.18 -4.00
C GLU A 99 -5.91 16.50 -3.67
N ALA A 100 -5.95 15.23 -3.25
CA ALA A 100 -4.73 14.48 -2.98
C ALA A 100 -4.03 14.09 -4.30
N THR A 101 -2.76 14.48 -4.40
CA THR A 101 -1.92 14.21 -5.57
C THR A 101 -1.12 12.93 -5.44
N ARG A 102 -0.96 12.42 -4.21
CA ARG A 102 -0.25 11.18 -3.87
C ARG A 102 -0.75 10.67 -2.54
N PHE A 103 -0.89 9.36 -2.42
CA PHE A 103 -1.20 8.66 -1.19
C PHE A 103 -0.18 7.54 -0.98
N GLN A 104 0.47 7.52 0.17
CA GLN A 104 1.39 6.46 0.58
C GLN A 104 0.83 5.79 1.82
N TYR A 105 0.93 4.47 1.84
CA TYR A 105 0.54 3.61 2.94
C TYR A 105 1.71 2.73 3.32
N GLU A 106 2.02 2.67 4.60
CA GLU A 106 2.97 1.73 5.16
C GLU A 106 2.36 0.96 6.33
N GLN A 107 2.50 -0.36 6.31
CA GLN A 107 2.35 -1.20 7.49
C GLN A 107 3.72 -1.50 8.04
N VAL A 108 3.92 -1.19 9.32
CA VAL A 108 5.16 -1.49 10.00
C VAL A 108 4.90 -2.44 11.15
N GLN A 109 5.31 -3.68 10.97
CA GLN A 109 5.32 -4.68 12.03
C GLN A 109 6.66 -4.63 12.76
N LEU A 110 6.62 -4.17 14.00
CA LEU A 110 7.79 -4.15 14.88
C LEU A 110 7.86 -5.43 15.71
N ASN A 111 9.06 -5.98 15.86
CA ASN A 111 9.31 -6.90 16.95
C ASN A 111 9.55 -6.11 18.25
N CYS A 112 8.49 -5.69 18.94
CA CYS A 112 8.62 -4.90 20.17
C CYS A 112 9.33 -5.63 21.33
N SER A 113 9.44 -6.97 21.27
CA SER A 113 10.11 -7.78 22.31
C SER A 113 11.64 -7.77 22.20
N LYS A 114 12.17 -7.80 20.97
CA LYS A 114 13.63 -7.82 20.69
C LYS A 114 14.16 -6.53 20.11
N GLN A 115 13.28 -5.72 19.55
CA GLN A 115 13.56 -4.36 19.11
C GLN A 115 14.67 -4.24 18.05
N ASP A 116 14.86 -5.28 17.24
CA ASP A 116 16.00 -5.46 16.34
C ASP A 116 15.64 -5.43 14.84
N SER A 117 14.37 -5.61 14.53
CA SER A 117 13.87 -5.82 13.16
C SER A 117 12.47 -5.24 12.99
N ALA A 118 12.19 -4.79 11.77
CA ALA A 118 10.87 -4.37 11.36
C ALA A 118 10.55 -4.97 9.98
N ILE A 119 9.34 -5.46 9.81
CA ILE A 119 8.79 -5.78 8.50
C ILE A 119 7.97 -4.59 8.05
N VAL A 120 8.32 -4.02 6.89
CA VAL A 120 7.62 -2.88 6.30
C VAL A 120 6.97 -3.33 5.01
N HIS A 121 5.68 -3.12 4.89
CA HIS A 121 4.97 -3.17 3.62
C HIS A 121 4.56 -1.76 3.23
N HIS A 122 4.99 -1.32 2.06
CA HIS A 122 4.80 0.03 1.55
C HIS A 122 4.03 -0.04 0.23
N GLU A 123 3.04 0.83 0.08
CA GLU A 123 2.26 1.04 -1.14
C GLU A 123 2.15 2.53 -1.47
N GLU A 124 2.31 2.88 -2.74
CA GLU A 124 2.10 4.24 -3.24
C GLU A 124 1.08 4.28 -4.35
N TYR A 125 0.17 5.24 -4.23
CA TYR A 125 -0.90 5.49 -5.18
C TYR A 125 -0.80 6.90 -5.73
N ASP A 126 -1.09 7.05 -7.03
CA ASP A 126 -1.27 8.36 -7.64
C ASP A 126 -2.63 8.98 -7.26
N ALA A 127 -2.89 10.20 -7.73
CA ALA A 127 -4.15 10.91 -7.50
C ALA A 127 -5.40 10.15 -7.97
N ASN A 128 -5.26 9.26 -8.95
CA ASN A 128 -6.35 8.45 -9.45
C ASN A 128 -6.57 7.21 -8.58
N GLY A 129 -5.64 6.85 -7.71
CA GLY A 129 -5.71 5.61 -6.93
C GLY A 129 -5.09 4.40 -7.62
N GLU A 130 -4.30 4.62 -8.67
CA GLU A 130 -3.52 3.56 -9.28
C GLU A 130 -2.25 3.32 -8.47
N LEU A 131 -2.01 2.06 -8.09
CA LEU A 131 -0.79 1.64 -7.41
C LEU A 131 0.41 1.84 -8.35
N LYS A 132 1.35 2.68 -7.95
CA LYS A 132 2.60 2.95 -8.69
C LYS A 132 3.78 2.20 -8.12
N TYR A 133 3.76 1.92 -6.83
CA TYR A 133 4.85 1.21 -6.15
C TYR A 133 4.29 0.33 -5.05
N GLU A 134 4.84 -0.87 -4.93
CA GLU A 134 4.62 -1.76 -3.80
C GLU A 134 5.94 -2.43 -3.43
N HIS A 135 6.24 -2.45 -2.14
CA HIS A 135 7.38 -3.15 -1.61
C HIS A 135 7.05 -3.80 -0.27
N THR A 136 7.66 -4.96 -0.02
CA THR A 136 7.68 -5.58 1.29
C THR A 136 9.12 -5.98 1.57
N GLY A 137 9.64 -5.55 2.72
CA GLY A 137 11.02 -5.80 3.11
C GLY A 137 11.17 -5.91 4.62
N GLU A 138 12.13 -6.73 5.04
CA GLU A 138 12.61 -6.75 6.41
C GLU A 138 13.82 -5.84 6.52
N TYR A 139 13.77 -4.92 7.48
CA TYR A 139 14.86 -4.00 7.76
C TYR A 139 15.41 -4.34 9.15
N LYS A 140 16.67 -4.81 9.19
CA LYS A 140 17.45 -4.83 10.43
C LYS A 140 17.70 -3.38 10.81
N ARG A 141 17.28 -2.99 12.01
CA ARG A 141 17.39 -1.59 12.43
C ARG A 141 18.64 -1.39 13.28
N ASP A 142 19.53 -0.57 12.77
CA ASP A 142 20.78 -0.20 13.44
C ASP A 142 20.50 0.80 14.58
N ARG A 143 19.88 0.32 15.67
CA ARG A 143 19.69 0.97 16.99
C ARG A 143 19.08 2.39 17.08
N GLN A 144 18.86 3.12 15.98
CA GLN A 144 18.16 4.40 16.01
C GLN A 144 16.67 4.20 15.74
N TRP A 145 15.93 4.09 16.83
CA TRP A 145 14.47 4.10 16.85
C TRP A 145 13.98 5.49 16.44
N SER A 146 12.98 5.56 15.54
CA SER A 146 12.22 6.80 15.47
C SER A 146 11.42 6.92 16.77
N LYS A 147 11.19 8.16 17.24
CA LYS A 147 10.38 8.41 18.44
C LYS A 147 9.00 7.74 18.35
N ILE A 148 8.45 7.64 17.14
CA ILE A 148 7.18 6.99 16.81
C ILE A 148 7.22 5.49 17.12
N ASP A 149 8.28 4.78 16.74
CA ASP A 149 8.40 3.34 17.01
C ASP A 149 8.40 3.05 18.51
N TYR A 150 9.11 3.88 19.27
CA TYR A 150 9.22 3.76 20.72
C TYR A 150 7.87 4.02 21.39
N GLU A 151 7.20 5.09 20.98
CA GLU A 151 5.86 5.41 21.46
C GLU A 151 4.85 4.32 21.10
N PHE A 152 4.94 3.72 19.92
CA PHE A 152 4.10 2.59 19.53
C PHE A 152 4.34 1.36 20.41
N CYS A 153 5.58 0.90 20.55
CA CYS A 153 5.87 -0.30 21.35
C CYS A 153 5.53 -0.15 22.84
N ASN A 154 5.53 1.07 23.40
CA ASN A 154 5.10 1.30 24.79
C ASN A 154 3.59 1.21 25.01
N THR A 155 2.82 1.01 23.95
CA THR A 155 1.35 1.09 24.01
C THR A 155 0.65 -0.20 23.64
N ILE A 156 1.45 -1.21 23.27
CA ILE A 156 1.09 -2.62 23.17
C ILE A 156 1.47 -3.27 24.51
#